data_AF-A0AAV6B8H3-F1
#
_entry.id   AF-A0AAV6B8H3-F1
#
_cell.length_a   1.000
_cell.length_b   1.000
_cell.length_c   1.000
_cell.angle_alpha   90.00
_cell.angle_beta   90.00
_cell.angle_gamma   90.00
#
_symmetry.space_group_name_H-M   'P 1'
#
loop_
_entity.id
_entity.type
_entity.pdbx_description
1 polymer ?
#
loop_
_entity_poly.entity_id
_entity_poly.type
_entity_poly.pdbx_seq_one_letter_code
_entity_poly.pdbx_strand_id
1 'polypeptide(L)'
;MAQGSLPPFSETVKLAWRLAAEEAVHAGRPQIEPPHLLLGIFGVERAIREEAWERYAVSSSRLESVRQEWNEVSSASAMAGLDAIHLRREVRARLPQTSLALPANHVAKRSDATRALFDQAEQRAGTMGHALVSLFDLLGCLLPALVEKDPVIPAHFSAPLQKLQTLMAPPPVSGVTLALDATRTPVQAPLEHLKTTPREALFYDLPLQMASQANYQATLDCAVSSLLKFFPTADHAVMLLRDRNSSCLLLQAHVPAGEPSASMELAEHVLQQNSAVIWNPSAAAANDIGARSLIGMQTTCAMYAPLSWQNERLGVLCLDTRRAGNAFTSDDLRLFIAIAHHVALSIYSQRLTHDLQAQNQLLQRLLTHFSPKVRQRLLERAGKGRLTLGGERSEVSILFSDIRGFTRMSATMEPDDVVDMLNAYFAALVEAIFRCEGTVDKFIGDAILAVFGSPDPDPEHHRQALHAALAMQEAVQKL
;
A
#
# COMPACT_ATOMS: atom_id res chain seq x y z
N MET A 1 0.58 -9.01 4.59
CA MET A 1 1.32 -8.16 3.62
C MET A 1 0.46 -6.95 3.34
N ALA A 2 0.88 -5.77 3.82
CA ALA A 2 0.22 -4.52 3.51
C ALA A 2 0.28 -4.31 1.99
N GLN A 3 -0.87 -4.17 1.35
CA GLN A 3 -0.93 -3.61 0.00
C GLN A 3 -0.57 -2.13 0.14
N GLY A 4 0.73 -1.83 0.20
CA GLY A 4 1.22 -0.49 -0.09
C GLY A 4 0.74 -0.13 -1.48
N SER A 5 0.22 1.09 -1.68
CA SER A 5 -0.15 1.54 -3.01
C SER A 5 1.06 1.38 -3.92
N LEU A 6 0.91 0.58 -4.97
CA LEU A 6 2.00 0.34 -5.91
C LEU A 6 2.50 1.68 -6.48
N PRO A 7 3.83 1.86 -6.60
CA PRO A 7 4.39 3.14 -7.00
C PRO A 7 3.88 3.54 -8.39
N PRO A 8 3.53 4.83 -8.62
CA PRO A 8 3.09 5.26 -9.92
C PRO A 8 4.24 5.25 -10.96
N PHE A 9 3.90 5.19 -12.24
CA PHE A 9 4.90 5.20 -13.32
C PHE A 9 5.56 6.56 -13.51
N SER A 10 6.87 6.55 -13.78
CA SER A 10 7.61 7.73 -14.25
C SER A 10 7.05 8.25 -15.58
N GLU A 11 7.30 9.51 -15.88
CA GLU A 11 6.88 10.11 -17.16
C GLU A 11 7.60 9.49 -18.36
N THR A 12 8.83 9.02 -18.16
CA THR A 12 9.61 8.28 -19.16
C THR A 12 8.97 6.94 -19.49
N VAL A 13 8.47 6.21 -18.48
CA VAL A 13 7.72 4.97 -18.69
C VAL A 13 6.42 5.23 -19.45
N LYS A 14 5.69 6.32 -19.14
CA LYS A 14 4.48 6.71 -19.88
C LYS A 14 4.78 7.08 -21.33
N LEU A 15 5.91 7.74 -21.59
CA LEU A 15 6.36 8.07 -22.94
C LEU A 15 6.73 6.79 -23.72
N ALA A 16 7.55 5.92 -23.14
CA ALA A 16 7.95 4.63 -23.73
C ALA A 16 6.72 3.77 -24.07
N TRP A 17 5.71 3.78 -23.19
CA TRP A 17 4.42 3.12 -23.41
C TRP A 17 3.67 3.67 -24.63
N ARG A 18 3.55 5.00 -24.77
CA ARG A 18 2.86 5.62 -25.92
C ARG A 18 3.57 5.29 -27.23
N LEU A 19 4.90 5.28 -27.21
CA LEU A 19 5.71 4.86 -28.36
C LEU A 19 5.51 3.38 -28.71
N ALA A 20 5.43 2.50 -27.71
CA ALA A 20 5.13 1.08 -27.91
C ALA A 20 3.74 0.86 -28.53
N ALA A 21 2.75 1.68 -28.12
CA ALA A 21 1.41 1.65 -28.69
C ALA A 21 1.40 2.03 -30.17
N GLU A 22 2.16 3.07 -30.56
CA GLU A 22 2.32 3.41 -31.98
C GLU A 22 2.97 2.27 -32.77
N GLU A 23 4.02 1.64 -32.25
CA GLU A 23 4.69 0.51 -32.94
C GLU A 23 3.72 -0.68 -33.13
N ALA A 24 2.88 -0.99 -32.14
CA ALA A 24 1.88 -2.05 -32.24
C ALA A 24 0.81 -1.74 -33.32
N VAL A 25 0.33 -0.50 -33.35
CA VAL A 25 -0.63 -0.05 -34.38
C VAL A 25 -0.02 -0.11 -35.78
N HIS A 26 1.23 0.35 -35.94
CA HIS A 26 1.96 0.28 -37.22
C HIS A 26 2.19 -1.17 -37.68
N ALA A 27 2.32 -2.12 -36.75
CA ALA A 27 2.44 -3.55 -37.06
C ALA A 27 1.08 -4.25 -37.33
N GLY A 28 -0.04 -3.51 -37.26
CA GLY A 28 -1.40 -4.07 -37.42
C GLY A 28 -1.84 -4.93 -36.25
N ARG A 29 -1.27 -4.71 -35.05
CA ARG A 29 -1.54 -5.51 -33.84
C ARG A 29 -2.50 -4.77 -32.89
N PRO A 30 -3.59 -5.42 -32.44
CA PRO A 30 -4.52 -4.80 -31.50
C PRO A 30 -3.97 -4.72 -30.07
N GLN A 31 -2.89 -5.45 -29.77
CA GLN A 31 -2.27 -5.53 -28.44
C GLN A 31 -0.77 -5.23 -28.50
N ILE A 32 -0.27 -4.61 -27.44
CA ILE A 32 1.15 -4.32 -27.21
C ILE A 32 1.75 -5.55 -26.53
N GLU A 33 2.61 -6.22 -27.28
CA GLU A 33 3.45 -7.34 -26.82
C GLU A 33 4.84 -6.87 -26.34
N PRO A 34 5.59 -7.70 -25.58
CA PRO A 34 6.92 -7.35 -25.07
C PRO A 34 7.92 -6.77 -26.11
N PRO A 35 8.00 -7.25 -27.36
CA PRO A 35 8.86 -6.62 -28.37
C PRO A 35 8.47 -5.18 -28.74
N HIS A 36 7.16 -4.86 -28.75
CA HIS A 36 6.70 -3.49 -29.00
C HIS A 36 7.10 -2.57 -27.84
N LEU A 37 7.05 -3.09 -26.61
CA LEU A 37 7.53 -2.36 -25.44
C LEU A 37 9.03 -2.07 -25.52
N LEU A 38 9.84 -3.04 -25.99
CA LEU A 38 11.26 -2.83 -26.24
C LEU A 38 11.50 -1.71 -27.28
N LEU A 39 10.76 -1.75 -28.39
CA LEU A 39 10.82 -0.71 -29.42
C LEU A 39 10.42 0.67 -28.90
N GLY A 40 9.43 0.72 -28.00
CA GLY A 40 8.97 1.94 -27.34
C GLY A 40 10.00 2.53 -26.37
N ILE A 41 10.63 1.68 -25.54
CA ILE A 41 11.69 2.07 -24.59
C ILE A 41 12.87 2.68 -25.35
N PHE A 42 13.43 1.97 -26.32
CA PHE A 42 14.51 2.51 -27.17
C PHE A 42 14.02 3.58 -28.16
N GLY A 43 12.72 3.83 -28.22
CA GLY A 43 12.09 4.91 -28.97
C GLY A 43 12.18 6.27 -28.31
N VAL A 44 12.42 6.30 -27.00
CA VAL A 44 12.50 7.53 -26.21
C VAL A 44 13.59 8.46 -26.74
N GLU A 45 14.75 7.92 -27.15
CA GLU A 45 15.83 8.70 -27.77
C GLU A 45 15.37 9.52 -28.97
N ARG A 46 14.57 8.90 -29.85
CA ARG A 46 14.04 9.56 -31.04
C ARG A 46 13.07 10.67 -30.65
N ALA A 47 12.18 10.41 -29.70
CA ALA A 47 11.22 11.40 -29.23
C ALA A 47 11.91 12.61 -28.56
N ILE A 48 13.04 12.39 -27.88
CA ILE A 48 13.88 13.45 -27.30
C ILE A 48 14.66 14.21 -28.39
N ARG A 49 15.16 13.53 -29.42
CA ARG A 49 15.98 14.19 -30.46
C ARG A 49 15.15 15.00 -31.46
N GLU A 50 13.97 14.52 -31.83
CA GLU A 50 13.10 15.13 -32.85
C GLU A 50 12.13 16.16 -32.27
N GLU A 51 12.27 16.52 -30.99
CA GLU A 51 11.37 17.43 -30.27
C GLU A 51 9.88 17.00 -30.29
N ALA A 52 9.63 15.73 -30.57
CA ALA A 52 8.30 15.16 -30.71
C ALA A 52 7.62 14.85 -29.37
N TRP A 53 8.23 15.18 -28.22
CA TRP A 53 7.71 14.87 -26.88
C TRP A 53 6.36 15.55 -26.58
N GLU A 54 6.09 16.71 -27.18
CA GLU A 54 4.82 17.45 -26.98
C GLU A 54 3.62 16.68 -27.55
N ARG A 55 3.82 15.98 -28.68
CA ARG A 55 2.82 15.08 -29.28
C ARG A 55 2.40 13.95 -28.33
N TYR A 56 3.28 13.58 -27.41
CA TYR A 56 3.02 12.58 -26.39
C TYR A 56 2.65 13.18 -25.04
N ALA A 57 2.14 14.41 -24.99
CA ALA A 57 1.66 15.04 -23.74
C ALA A 57 2.70 15.07 -22.60
N VAL A 58 3.99 15.22 -22.94
CA VAL A 58 5.06 15.48 -21.97
C VAL A 58 5.23 17.00 -21.84
N SER A 59 5.06 17.55 -20.63
CA SER A 59 5.24 18.99 -20.39
C SER A 59 6.73 19.37 -20.38
N SER A 60 7.05 20.60 -20.79
CA SER A 60 8.43 21.12 -20.78
C SER A 60 9.07 21.06 -19.38
N SER A 61 8.28 21.21 -18.32
CA SER A 61 8.72 21.09 -16.92
C SER A 61 9.15 19.67 -16.51
N ARG A 62 8.74 18.63 -17.25
CA ARG A 62 9.03 17.22 -16.96
C ARG A 62 10.09 16.63 -17.90
N LEU A 63 10.43 17.36 -18.96
CA LEU A 63 11.40 16.92 -19.97
C LEU A 63 12.78 16.62 -19.39
N GLU A 64 13.22 17.39 -18.39
CA GLU A 64 14.53 17.18 -17.76
C GLU A 64 14.59 15.85 -17.00
N SER A 65 13.52 15.48 -16.31
CA SER A 65 13.39 14.17 -15.65
C SER A 65 13.43 13.03 -16.66
N VAL A 66 12.79 13.21 -17.82
CA VAL A 66 12.80 12.21 -18.90
C VAL A 66 14.19 12.04 -19.49
N ARG A 67 14.93 13.13 -19.68
CA ARG A 67 16.32 13.11 -20.16
C ARG A 67 17.24 12.41 -19.16
N GLN A 68 17.13 12.71 -17.89
CA GLN A 68 17.95 12.11 -16.84
C GLN A 68 17.77 10.58 -16.81
N GLU A 69 16.52 10.12 -16.75
CA GLU A 69 16.18 8.70 -16.69
C GLU A 69 16.57 7.95 -17.98
N TRP A 70 16.43 8.59 -19.15
CA TRP A 70 16.92 8.03 -20.41
C TRP A 70 18.45 7.93 -20.46
N ASN A 71 19.17 8.93 -19.96
CA ASN A 71 20.63 8.95 -19.97
C ASN A 71 21.23 7.77 -19.19
N GLU A 72 20.60 7.36 -18.09
CA GLU A 72 21.00 6.18 -17.31
C GLU A 72 20.90 4.90 -18.16
N VAL A 73 19.76 4.69 -18.83
CA VAL A 73 19.55 3.52 -19.71
C VAL A 73 20.46 3.57 -20.93
N SER A 74 20.67 4.75 -21.52
CA SER A 74 21.55 4.95 -22.67
C SER A 74 23.01 4.66 -22.32
N SER A 75 23.48 5.11 -21.15
CA SER A 75 24.83 4.84 -20.65
C SER A 75 25.05 3.35 -20.42
N ALA A 76 24.10 2.68 -19.75
CA ALA A 76 24.15 1.23 -19.52
C ALA A 76 24.14 0.44 -20.84
N SER A 77 23.34 0.86 -21.81
CA SER A 77 23.27 0.26 -23.15
C SER A 77 24.60 0.39 -23.90
N ALA A 78 25.25 1.57 -23.83
CA ALA A 78 26.56 1.80 -24.41
C ALA A 78 27.64 0.92 -23.77
N MET A 79 27.65 0.79 -22.43
CA MET A 79 28.55 -0.10 -21.70
C MET A 79 28.33 -1.60 -22.03
N ALA A 80 27.08 -1.97 -22.31
CA ALA A 80 26.71 -3.30 -22.76
C ALA A 80 27.14 -3.59 -24.22
N GLY A 81 27.55 -2.57 -24.98
CA GLY A 81 27.85 -2.69 -26.41
C GLY A 81 26.59 -2.83 -27.26
N LEU A 82 25.44 -2.34 -26.78
CA LEU A 82 24.15 -2.43 -27.45
C LEU A 82 23.91 -1.22 -28.35
N ASP A 83 23.82 -1.44 -29.66
CA ASP A 83 23.33 -0.43 -30.60
C ASP A 83 21.79 -0.45 -30.63
N ALA A 84 21.19 0.49 -29.89
CA ALA A 84 19.74 0.62 -29.76
C ALA A 84 19.04 0.89 -31.10
N ILE A 85 19.67 1.63 -32.02
CA ILE A 85 19.09 1.96 -33.33
C ILE A 85 19.06 0.69 -34.19
N HIS A 86 20.16 -0.05 -34.20
CA HIS A 86 20.26 -1.29 -34.96
C HIS A 86 19.31 -2.37 -34.41
N LEU A 87 19.25 -2.53 -33.08
CA LEU A 87 18.32 -3.42 -32.40
C LEU A 87 16.87 -3.13 -32.81
N ARG A 88 16.45 -1.85 -32.73
CA ARG A 88 15.08 -1.47 -33.11
C ARG A 88 14.75 -1.82 -34.56
N ARG A 89 15.69 -1.57 -35.48
CA ARG A 89 15.50 -1.86 -36.90
C ARG A 89 15.29 -3.36 -37.14
N GLU A 90 16.10 -4.21 -36.53
CA GLU A 90 16.01 -5.66 -36.72
C GLU A 90 14.80 -6.27 -36.04
N VAL A 91 14.49 -5.85 -34.81
CA VAL A 91 13.29 -6.31 -34.09
C VAL A 91 12.04 -5.91 -34.87
N ARG A 92 11.97 -4.68 -35.39
CA ARG A 92 10.85 -4.23 -36.23
C ARG A 92 10.73 -5.04 -37.52
N ALA A 93 11.84 -5.43 -38.14
CA ALA A 93 11.83 -6.24 -39.37
C ALA A 93 11.37 -7.69 -39.14
N ARG A 94 11.58 -8.23 -37.94
CA ARG A 94 11.18 -9.60 -37.55
C ARG A 94 9.79 -9.68 -36.95
N LEU A 95 9.20 -8.55 -36.57
CA LEU A 95 7.83 -8.51 -36.08
C LEU A 95 6.86 -8.93 -37.20
N PRO A 96 5.97 -9.92 -36.96
CA PRO A 96 5.04 -10.36 -37.98
C PRO A 96 4.00 -9.26 -38.25
N GLN A 97 4.10 -8.65 -39.43
CA GLN A 97 3.13 -7.67 -39.91
C GLN A 97 1.80 -8.37 -40.20
N THR A 98 0.73 -7.85 -39.61
CA THR A 98 -0.62 -8.37 -39.86
C THR A 98 -1.33 -7.40 -40.79
N SER A 99 -1.96 -7.88 -41.87
CA SER A 99 -2.77 -7.04 -42.78
C SER A 99 -4.11 -6.57 -42.16
N LEU A 100 -4.22 -6.59 -40.83
CA LEU A 100 -5.41 -6.16 -40.12
C LEU A 100 -5.49 -4.62 -40.23
N ALA A 101 -6.46 -4.12 -41.00
CA ALA A 101 -6.76 -2.69 -41.03
C ALA A 101 -7.42 -2.31 -39.70
N LEU A 102 -6.60 -1.82 -38.76
CA LEU A 102 -7.10 -1.26 -37.51
C LEU A 102 -7.78 0.09 -37.78
N PRO A 103 -8.89 0.41 -37.11
CA PRO A 103 -9.56 1.71 -37.27
C PRO A 103 -8.61 2.85 -36.87
N ALA A 104 -8.75 4.02 -37.49
CA ALA A 104 -7.85 5.17 -37.32
C ALA A 104 -7.70 5.64 -35.85
N ASN A 105 -8.68 5.34 -35.00
CA ASN A 105 -8.71 5.70 -33.58
C ASN A 105 -8.41 4.51 -32.64
N HIS A 106 -7.88 3.40 -33.17
CA HIS A 106 -7.58 2.22 -32.35
C HIS A 106 -6.46 2.52 -31.36
N VAL A 107 -6.71 2.26 -30.08
CA VAL A 107 -5.70 2.32 -29.01
C VAL A 107 -5.31 0.90 -28.64
N ALA A 108 -4.06 0.54 -28.91
CA ALA A 108 -3.56 -0.80 -28.59
C ALA A 108 -3.57 -1.03 -27.07
N LYS A 109 -4.14 -2.17 -26.63
CA LYS A 109 -4.21 -2.56 -25.22
C LYS A 109 -2.99 -3.41 -24.82
N ARG A 110 -2.68 -3.50 -23.52
CA ARG A 110 -1.61 -4.41 -23.04
C ARG A 110 -2.03 -5.87 -23.25
N SER A 111 -1.13 -6.68 -23.82
CA SER A 111 -1.28 -8.14 -23.75
C SER A 111 -1.14 -8.63 -22.31
N ASP A 112 -1.54 -9.87 -22.04
CA ASP A 112 -1.41 -10.46 -20.70
C ASP A 112 0.06 -10.54 -20.27
N ALA A 113 0.96 -10.84 -21.21
CA ALA A 113 2.41 -10.86 -20.99
C ALA A 113 2.94 -9.47 -20.62
N THR A 114 2.51 -8.43 -21.34
CA THR A 114 2.92 -7.07 -21.01
C THR A 114 2.32 -6.58 -19.69
N ARG A 115 1.08 -6.96 -19.33
CA ARG A 115 0.51 -6.65 -17.99
C ARG A 115 1.35 -7.26 -16.88
N ALA A 116 1.70 -8.54 -16.99
CA ALA A 116 2.54 -9.21 -16.00
C ALA A 116 3.91 -8.54 -15.81
N LEU A 117 4.52 -8.00 -16.86
CA LEU A 117 5.77 -7.24 -16.77
C LEU A 117 5.63 -5.93 -16.00
N PHE A 118 4.54 -5.20 -16.23
CA PHE A 118 4.25 -3.97 -15.48
C PHE A 118 3.98 -4.28 -14.00
N ASP A 119 3.22 -5.33 -13.70
CA ASP A 119 2.96 -5.78 -12.32
C ASP A 119 4.26 -6.18 -11.60
N GLN A 120 5.18 -6.86 -12.30
CA GLN A 120 6.51 -7.20 -11.77
C GLN A 120 7.37 -5.95 -11.53
N ALA A 121 7.34 -4.98 -12.44
CA ALA A 121 8.08 -3.73 -12.29
C ALA A 121 7.55 -2.90 -11.10
N GLU A 122 6.23 -2.86 -10.90
CA GLU A 122 5.59 -2.24 -9.74
C GLU A 122 6.01 -2.90 -8.42
N GLN A 123 6.00 -4.25 -8.38
CA GLN A 123 6.48 -5.00 -7.21
C GLN A 123 7.96 -4.75 -6.93
N ARG A 124 8.80 -4.75 -7.98
CA ARG A 124 10.24 -4.50 -7.87
C ARG A 124 10.56 -3.10 -7.38
N ALA A 125 9.89 -2.07 -7.90
CA ALA A 125 10.03 -0.71 -7.41
C ALA A 125 9.58 -0.60 -5.95
N GLY A 126 8.49 -1.27 -5.58
CA GLY A 126 8.00 -1.34 -4.20
C GLY A 126 8.98 -2.00 -3.23
N THR A 127 9.63 -3.11 -3.61
CA THR A 127 10.62 -3.78 -2.77
C THR A 127 11.92 -2.98 -2.62
N MET A 128 12.30 -2.22 -3.65
CA MET A 128 13.46 -1.32 -3.64
C MET A 128 13.19 0.03 -2.95
N GLY A 129 11.94 0.31 -2.56
CA GLY A 129 11.55 1.57 -1.93
C GLY A 129 11.55 2.77 -2.88
N HIS A 130 11.46 2.54 -4.19
CA HIS A 130 11.39 3.60 -5.20
C HIS A 130 10.03 4.30 -5.14
N ALA A 131 10.03 5.64 -5.21
CA ALA A 131 8.80 6.43 -5.21
C ALA A 131 8.02 6.33 -6.53
N LEU A 132 8.68 5.94 -7.62
CA LEU A 132 8.12 5.76 -8.95
C LEU A 132 8.70 4.50 -9.59
N VAL A 133 7.92 3.83 -10.44
CA VAL A 133 8.45 2.79 -11.34
C VAL A 133 9.22 3.48 -12.45
N SER A 134 10.53 3.23 -12.50
CA SER A 134 11.43 3.81 -13.51
C SER A 134 11.51 2.96 -14.79
N LEU A 135 12.07 3.56 -15.84
CA LEU A 135 12.43 2.88 -17.09
C LEU A 135 13.44 1.75 -16.82
N PHE A 136 14.31 1.95 -15.82
CA PHE A 136 15.27 0.96 -15.37
C PHE A 136 14.58 -0.27 -14.74
N ASP A 137 13.58 -0.05 -13.88
CA ASP A 137 12.78 -1.12 -13.27
C ASP A 137 12.03 -1.93 -14.34
N LEU A 138 11.38 -1.22 -15.29
CA LEU A 138 10.64 -1.84 -16.37
C LEU A 138 11.54 -2.65 -17.31
N LEU A 139 12.67 -2.08 -17.73
CA LEU A 139 13.62 -2.76 -18.61
C LEU A 139 14.27 -3.96 -17.92
N GLY A 140 14.52 -3.87 -16.61
CA GLY A 140 15.03 -4.98 -15.81
C GLY A 140 14.08 -6.19 -15.71
N CYS A 141 12.77 -5.99 -15.86
CA CYS A 141 11.78 -7.07 -15.94
C CYS A 141 11.58 -7.56 -17.39
N LEU A 142 11.69 -6.66 -18.37
CA LEU A 142 11.50 -6.96 -19.79
C LEU A 142 12.64 -7.80 -20.39
N LEU A 143 13.90 -7.49 -20.07
CA LEU A 143 15.08 -8.16 -20.65
C LEU A 143 15.10 -9.68 -20.41
N PRO A 144 14.86 -10.21 -19.18
CA PRO A 144 14.80 -11.65 -18.95
C PRO A 144 13.73 -12.34 -19.80
N ALA A 145 12.54 -11.73 -19.91
CA ALA A 145 11.43 -12.30 -20.67
C ALA A 145 11.73 -12.40 -22.17
N LEU A 146 12.51 -11.45 -22.72
CA LEU A 146 12.89 -11.43 -24.13
C LEU A 146 14.08 -12.34 -24.44
N VAL A 147 15.09 -12.39 -23.57
CA VAL A 147 16.31 -13.20 -23.77
C VAL A 147 16.04 -14.70 -23.67
N GLU A 148 15.13 -15.13 -22.79
CA GLU A 148 14.87 -16.56 -22.57
C GLU A 148 13.83 -17.16 -23.53
N LYS A 149 12.91 -16.36 -24.09
CA LYS A 149 11.66 -16.88 -24.67
C LYS A 149 11.22 -16.30 -26.02
N ASP A 150 11.85 -15.25 -26.55
CA ASP A 150 11.30 -14.54 -27.71
C ASP A 150 12.08 -14.79 -29.03
N PRO A 151 11.47 -15.45 -30.05
CA PRO A 151 12.11 -15.70 -31.34
C PRO A 151 12.33 -14.42 -32.18
N VAL A 152 11.73 -13.29 -31.81
CA VAL A 152 11.83 -12.02 -32.54
C VAL A 152 13.21 -11.36 -32.31
N ILE A 153 13.88 -11.63 -31.18
CA ILE A 153 15.18 -11.03 -30.87
C ILE A 153 16.32 -11.74 -31.65
N PRO A 154 17.13 -11.00 -32.44
CA PRO A 154 18.27 -11.62 -33.13
C PRO A 154 19.32 -12.17 -32.15
N ALA A 155 19.85 -13.36 -32.45
CA ALA A 155 20.79 -14.08 -31.56
C ALA A 155 22.05 -13.27 -31.20
N HIS A 156 22.54 -12.42 -32.10
CA HIS A 156 23.72 -11.58 -31.85
C HIS A 156 23.47 -10.44 -30.84
N PHE A 157 22.21 -10.08 -30.56
CA PHE A 157 21.84 -9.16 -29.49
C PHE A 157 21.66 -9.85 -28.13
N SER A 158 21.64 -11.19 -28.07
CA SER A 158 21.47 -11.92 -26.80
C SER A 158 22.57 -11.59 -25.80
N ALA A 159 23.85 -11.63 -26.21
CA ALA A 159 24.97 -11.31 -25.31
C ALA A 159 24.99 -9.83 -24.85
N PRO A 160 24.82 -8.82 -25.73
CA PRO A 160 24.63 -7.43 -25.31
C PRO A 160 23.44 -7.23 -24.35
N LEU A 161 22.29 -7.87 -24.60
CA LEU A 161 21.11 -7.75 -23.74
C LEU A 161 21.30 -8.42 -22.37
N GLN A 162 21.99 -9.57 -22.31
CA GLN A 162 22.42 -10.20 -21.05
C GLN A 162 23.41 -9.33 -20.28
N LYS A 163 24.35 -8.69 -20.98
CA LYS A 163 25.30 -7.76 -20.36
C LYS A 163 24.61 -6.49 -19.85
N LEU A 164 23.61 -6.00 -20.58
CA LEU A 164 22.77 -4.91 -20.11
C LEU A 164 21.99 -5.32 -18.85
N GLN A 165 21.42 -6.53 -18.84
CA GLN A 165 20.73 -7.08 -17.67
C GLN A 165 21.64 -7.16 -16.43
N THR A 166 22.90 -7.58 -16.57
CA THR A 166 23.84 -7.65 -15.44
C THR A 166 24.31 -6.28 -14.96
N LEU A 167 24.53 -5.32 -15.87
CA LEU A 167 24.82 -3.93 -15.52
C LEU A 167 23.64 -3.25 -14.82
N MET A 168 22.42 -3.72 -15.08
CA MET A 168 21.19 -3.25 -14.47
C MET A 168 20.80 -4.00 -13.18
N ALA A 169 21.54 -5.03 -12.78
CA ALA A 169 21.39 -5.64 -11.47
C ALA A 169 22.10 -4.78 -10.41
N PRO A 170 21.57 -4.64 -9.18
CA PRO A 170 22.30 -3.97 -8.11
C PRO A 170 23.67 -4.65 -7.96
N PRO A 171 24.77 -3.87 -7.84
CA PRO A 171 26.10 -4.45 -7.80
C PRO A 171 26.21 -5.44 -6.62
N PRO A 172 26.80 -6.64 -6.82
CA PRO A 172 27.03 -7.54 -5.70
C PRO A 172 27.99 -6.85 -4.71
N VAL A 173 27.54 -6.69 -3.47
CA VAL A 173 28.38 -6.15 -2.40
C VAL A 173 29.48 -7.18 -2.10
N SER A 174 30.69 -6.92 -2.56
CA SER A 174 31.86 -7.76 -2.28
C SER A 174 32.35 -7.52 -0.84
N GLY A 175 32.85 -8.57 -0.17
CA GLY A 175 33.38 -8.46 1.20
C GLY A 175 32.35 -8.66 2.32
N VAL A 176 31.15 -9.16 2.01
CA VAL A 176 30.14 -9.51 3.03
C VAL A 176 30.49 -10.84 3.68
N THR A 177 30.93 -10.80 4.94
CA THR A 177 31.30 -11.98 5.72
C THR A 177 30.09 -12.72 6.28
N LEU A 178 28.99 -12.01 6.52
CA LEU A 178 27.74 -12.54 7.06
C LEU A 178 26.57 -11.68 6.56
N ALA A 179 25.54 -12.34 6.04
CA ALA A 179 24.26 -11.73 5.71
C ALA A 179 23.17 -12.47 6.46
N LEU A 180 22.32 -11.73 7.19
CA LEU A 180 21.17 -12.27 7.93
C LEU A 180 19.90 -11.59 7.42
N ASP A 181 18.81 -12.36 7.35
CA ASP A 181 17.49 -11.84 6.99
C ASP A 181 16.92 -11.02 8.15
N ALA A 182 16.83 -9.70 7.98
CA ALA A 182 16.32 -8.77 9.01
C ALA A 182 14.84 -9.02 9.39
N THR A 183 14.10 -9.79 8.59
CA THR A 183 12.71 -10.17 8.87
C THR A 183 12.59 -11.53 9.55
N ARG A 184 13.67 -12.34 9.54
CA ARG A 184 13.70 -13.71 10.04
C ARG A 184 15.06 -13.98 10.68
N THR A 185 15.30 -13.36 11.83
CA THR A 185 16.44 -13.70 12.67
C THR A 185 15.95 -14.41 13.92
N PRO A 186 15.74 -15.73 13.91
CA PRO A 186 15.62 -16.43 15.16
C PRO A 186 17.01 -16.39 15.82
N VAL A 187 17.11 -15.86 17.04
CA VAL A 187 18.30 -16.00 17.86
C VAL A 187 18.39 -17.47 18.27
N GLN A 188 18.82 -18.34 17.33
CA GLN A 188 18.73 -19.81 17.44
C GLN A 188 19.70 -20.43 18.47
N ALA A 189 20.52 -19.63 19.13
CA ALA A 189 21.38 -20.07 20.22
C ALA A 189 21.54 -18.94 21.24
N PRO A 190 21.79 -19.24 22.53
CA PRO A 190 22.36 -18.25 23.44
C PRO A 190 23.52 -17.59 22.72
N LEU A 191 23.58 -16.27 22.71
CA LEU A 191 24.69 -15.54 22.13
C LEU A 191 25.93 -15.94 22.95
N GLU A 192 26.69 -16.93 22.49
CA GLU A 192 27.75 -17.62 23.25
C GLU A 192 28.80 -16.64 23.78
N HIS A 193 29.04 -15.56 23.03
CA HIS A 193 29.96 -14.48 23.39
C HIS A 193 29.43 -13.47 24.41
N LEU A 194 28.12 -13.41 24.64
CA LEU A 194 27.48 -12.48 25.58
C LEU A 194 27.14 -13.13 26.93
N LYS A 195 27.48 -14.42 27.15
CA LYS A 195 27.07 -15.21 28.33
C LYS A 195 25.56 -15.09 28.61
N THR A 196 24.77 -15.02 27.55
CA THR A 196 23.34 -14.72 27.67
C THR A 196 22.56 -15.91 28.20
N THR A 197 21.56 -15.65 29.03
CA THR A 197 20.59 -16.67 29.45
C THR A 197 19.60 -16.94 28.32
N PRO A 198 18.97 -18.13 28.25
CA PRO A 198 17.94 -18.43 27.25
C PRO A 198 16.78 -17.41 27.20
N ARG A 199 16.52 -16.72 28.32
CA ARG A 199 15.50 -15.67 28.45
C ARG A 199 15.85 -14.40 27.66
N GLU A 200 17.13 -14.06 27.51
CA GLU A 200 17.57 -12.88 26.77
C GLU A 200 17.44 -13.07 25.26
N ALA A 201 17.70 -14.28 24.75
CA ALA A 201 17.45 -14.63 23.34
C ALA A 201 15.97 -14.47 22.98
N LEU A 202 15.07 -14.96 23.83
CA LEU A 202 13.62 -14.80 23.64
C LEU A 202 13.20 -13.32 23.58
N PHE A 203 13.88 -12.44 24.33
CA PHE A 203 13.58 -11.00 24.36
C PHE A 203 13.82 -10.34 23.00
N TYR A 204 14.88 -10.73 22.31
CA TYR A 204 15.17 -10.27 20.94
C TYR A 204 14.20 -10.84 19.91
N ASP A 205 13.74 -12.07 20.10
CA ASP A 205 12.84 -12.75 19.16
C ASP A 205 11.40 -12.23 19.23
N LEU A 206 10.93 -11.79 20.40
CA LEU A 206 9.53 -11.41 20.62
C LEU A 206 9.03 -10.32 19.64
N PRO A 207 9.72 -9.18 19.43
CA PRO A 207 9.29 -8.18 18.47
C PRO A 207 9.18 -8.71 17.03
N LEU A 208 10.10 -9.58 16.61
CA LEU A 208 10.09 -10.19 15.28
C LEU A 208 8.92 -11.17 15.10
N GLN A 209 8.65 -11.97 16.13
CA GLN A 209 7.50 -12.86 16.15
C GLN A 209 6.18 -12.08 16.11
N MET A 210 6.06 -11.00 16.87
CA MET A 210 4.85 -10.16 16.87
C MET A 210 4.66 -9.44 15.53
N ALA A 211 5.75 -8.95 14.90
CA ALA A 211 5.71 -8.26 13.62
C ALA A 211 5.30 -9.15 12.44
N SER A 212 5.56 -10.46 12.53
CA SER A 212 5.23 -11.44 11.48
C SER A 212 3.81 -11.99 11.56
N GLN A 213 3.00 -11.60 12.55
CA GLN A 213 1.63 -12.10 12.71
C GLN A 213 0.67 -11.54 11.66
N ALA A 214 -0.30 -12.37 11.27
CA ALA A 214 -1.21 -12.07 10.16
C ALA A 214 -2.34 -11.08 10.52
N ASN A 215 -2.76 -11.05 11.78
CA ASN A 215 -3.86 -10.20 12.25
C ASN A 215 -3.66 -9.79 13.72
N TYR A 216 -4.48 -8.84 14.17
CA TYR A 216 -4.41 -8.26 15.52
C TYR A 216 -4.49 -9.32 16.62
N GLN A 217 -5.46 -10.24 16.55
CA GLN A 217 -5.66 -11.27 17.56
C GLN A 217 -4.45 -12.21 17.67
N ALA A 218 -3.89 -12.64 16.53
CA ALA A 218 -2.70 -13.48 16.49
C ALA A 218 -1.49 -12.80 17.14
N THR A 219 -1.36 -11.47 17.05
CA THR A 219 -0.34 -10.70 17.77
C THR A 219 -0.54 -10.76 19.28
N LEU A 220 -1.78 -10.63 19.77
CA LEU A 220 -2.08 -10.72 21.20
C LEU A 220 -1.82 -12.13 21.74
N ASP A 221 -2.27 -13.16 21.03
CA ASP A 221 -2.07 -14.56 21.40
C ASP A 221 -0.58 -14.93 21.40
N CYS A 222 0.18 -14.43 20.43
CA CYS A 222 1.63 -14.60 20.36
C CYS A 222 2.34 -13.94 21.56
N ALA A 223 1.93 -12.73 21.94
CA ALA A 223 2.48 -12.03 23.10
C ALA A 223 2.25 -12.81 24.40
N VAL A 224 1.01 -13.23 24.66
CA VAL A 224 0.67 -13.97 25.89
C VAL A 224 1.34 -15.34 25.93
N SER A 225 1.32 -16.08 24.82
CA SER A 225 1.95 -17.42 24.73
C SER A 225 3.45 -17.36 24.93
N SER A 226 4.10 -16.28 24.50
CA SER A 226 5.54 -16.10 24.69
C SER A 226 5.90 -15.86 26.16
N LEU A 227 5.02 -15.27 26.97
CA LEU A 227 5.30 -15.03 28.39
C LEU A 227 5.58 -16.31 29.18
N LEU A 228 4.85 -17.39 28.92
CA LEU A 228 5.10 -18.67 29.58
C LEU A 228 6.47 -19.27 29.19
N LYS A 229 7.02 -18.89 28.03
CA LYS A 229 8.40 -19.26 27.63
C LYS A 229 9.44 -18.45 28.42
N PHE A 230 9.18 -17.16 28.66
CA PHE A 230 10.03 -16.30 29.48
C PHE A 230 10.01 -16.69 30.96
N PHE A 231 8.83 -17.07 31.48
CA PHE A 231 8.59 -17.38 32.88
C PHE A 231 8.04 -18.82 33.04
N PRO A 232 8.89 -19.86 33.01
CA PRO A 232 8.45 -21.26 33.12
C PRO A 232 7.78 -21.63 34.45
N THR A 233 7.90 -20.77 35.46
CA THR A 233 7.25 -20.89 36.77
C THR A 233 5.80 -20.40 36.75
N ALA A 234 5.40 -19.60 35.75
CA ALA A 234 4.04 -19.17 35.55
C ALA A 234 3.17 -20.30 34.99
N ASP A 235 1.91 -20.33 35.43
CA ASP A 235 0.92 -21.31 34.96
C ASP A 235 -0.08 -20.66 34.01
N HIS A 236 -0.48 -19.40 34.25
CA HIS A 236 -1.33 -18.64 33.33
C HIS A 236 -0.73 -17.28 33.02
N ALA A 237 -1.06 -16.82 31.82
CA ALA A 237 -0.77 -15.50 31.33
C ALA A 237 -2.07 -14.91 30.77
N VAL A 238 -2.38 -13.67 31.14
CA VAL A 238 -3.63 -13.00 30.78
C VAL A 238 -3.32 -11.59 30.31
N MET A 239 -3.96 -11.17 29.22
CA MET A 239 -3.92 -9.81 28.71
C MET A 239 -5.31 -9.21 28.76
N LEU A 240 -5.42 -8.12 29.51
CA LEU A 240 -6.61 -7.30 29.61
C LEU A 240 -6.35 -5.98 28.87
N LEU A 241 -7.16 -5.64 27.87
CA LEU A 241 -7.05 -4.33 27.20
C LEU A 241 -8.26 -3.46 27.53
N ARG A 242 -8.02 -2.17 27.66
CA ARG A 242 -9.06 -1.19 27.86
C ARG A 242 -9.87 -1.03 26.59
N ASP A 243 -11.19 -1.14 26.72
CA ASP A 243 -12.13 -0.80 25.67
C ASP A 243 -12.15 0.72 25.45
N ARG A 244 -12.20 1.12 24.18
CA ARG A 244 -12.19 2.54 23.79
C ARG A 244 -13.48 3.26 24.20
N ASN A 245 -14.61 2.56 24.22
CA ASN A 245 -15.92 3.17 24.43
C ASN A 245 -16.33 3.18 25.91
N SER A 246 -16.15 2.05 26.58
CA SER A 246 -16.59 1.86 27.97
C SER A 246 -15.51 2.15 29.01
N SER A 247 -14.25 2.30 28.61
CA SER A 247 -13.10 2.42 29.52
C SER A 247 -12.88 1.22 30.46
N CYS A 248 -13.68 0.16 30.33
CA CYS A 248 -13.52 -1.08 31.09
C CYS A 248 -12.36 -1.92 30.53
N LEU A 249 -11.69 -2.68 31.39
CA LEU A 249 -10.75 -3.70 30.93
C LEU A 249 -11.54 -4.92 30.43
N LEU A 250 -11.20 -5.36 29.23
CA LEU A 250 -11.75 -6.56 28.61
C LEU A 250 -10.64 -7.58 28.42
N LEU A 251 -10.95 -8.84 28.67
CA LEU A 251 -10.07 -9.95 28.32
C LEU A 251 -9.87 -10.01 26.80
N GLN A 252 -8.61 -10.06 26.36
CA GLN A 252 -8.28 -10.13 24.94
C GLN A 252 -7.48 -11.36 24.56
N ALA A 253 -6.63 -11.86 25.45
CA ALA A 253 -5.87 -13.09 25.23
C ALA A 253 -5.51 -13.73 26.57
N HIS A 254 -5.46 -15.06 26.60
CA HIS A 254 -4.99 -15.82 27.76
C HIS A 254 -4.39 -17.16 27.35
N VAL A 255 -3.52 -17.70 28.20
CA VAL A 255 -2.94 -19.03 28.06
C VAL A 255 -2.82 -19.65 29.45
N PRO A 256 -3.12 -20.95 29.64
CA PRO A 256 -3.68 -21.92 28.69
C PRO A 256 -5.12 -21.59 28.25
N ALA A 257 -5.58 -22.25 27.19
CA ALA A 257 -6.99 -22.21 26.77
C ALA A 257 -7.89 -22.83 27.85
N GLY A 258 -8.98 -22.15 28.22
CA GLY A 258 -9.80 -22.48 29.39
C GLY A 258 -10.27 -21.24 30.13
N GLU A 259 -10.49 -21.35 31.45
CA GLU A 259 -10.92 -20.22 32.28
C GLU A 259 -9.75 -19.29 32.62
N PRO A 260 -9.84 -17.99 32.28
CA PRO A 260 -8.82 -17.01 32.61
C PRO A 260 -8.86 -16.67 34.11
N SER A 261 -7.71 -16.72 34.79
CA SER A 261 -7.57 -16.25 36.18
C SER A 261 -6.77 -14.95 36.25
N ALA A 262 -7.47 -13.83 36.47
CA ALA A 262 -6.84 -12.55 36.80
C ALA A 262 -7.77 -11.74 37.73
N SER A 263 -7.20 -11.04 38.71
CA SER A 263 -7.96 -10.11 39.54
C SER A 263 -8.15 -8.80 38.77
N MET A 264 -9.41 -8.46 38.52
CA MET A 264 -9.80 -7.21 37.88
C MET A 264 -9.42 -6.01 38.75
N GLU A 265 -9.56 -6.14 40.07
CA GLU A 265 -9.26 -5.05 41.02
C GLU A 265 -7.78 -4.69 41.01
N LEU A 266 -6.89 -5.69 40.99
CA LEU A 266 -5.45 -5.45 40.88
C LEU A 266 -5.06 -4.91 39.51
N ALA A 267 -5.68 -5.42 38.44
CA ALA A 267 -5.45 -4.89 37.11
C ALA A 267 -5.83 -3.40 37.03
N GLU A 268 -7.00 -3.03 37.52
CA GLU A 268 -7.44 -1.63 37.57
C GLU A 268 -6.50 -0.77 38.42
N HIS A 269 -6.05 -1.26 39.58
CA HIS A 269 -5.09 -0.54 40.43
C HIS A 269 -3.76 -0.27 39.71
N VAL A 270 -3.18 -1.31 39.10
CA VAL A 270 -1.92 -1.23 38.34
C VAL A 270 -2.04 -0.26 37.17
N LEU A 271 -3.17 -0.29 36.47
CA LEU A 271 -3.45 0.63 35.37
C LEU A 271 -3.61 2.08 35.85
N GLN A 272 -4.29 2.29 36.98
CA GLN A 272 -4.51 3.63 37.54
C GLN A 272 -3.22 4.27 38.04
N GLN A 273 -2.40 3.49 38.76
CA GLN A 273 -1.12 3.93 39.32
C GLN A 273 0.02 3.90 38.31
N ASN A 274 -0.18 3.23 37.16
CA ASN A 274 0.85 2.97 36.15
C ASN A 274 2.13 2.36 36.74
N SER A 275 1.97 1.44 37.70
CA SER A 275 3.07 0.82 38.44
C SER A 275 2.90 -0.70 38.41
N ALA A 276 3.95 -1.41 38.02
CA ALA A 276 3.95 -2.87 38.01
C ALA A 276 4.16 -3.43 39.42
N VAL A 277 3.53 -4.56 39.73
CA VAL A 277 3.51 -5.16 41.07
C VAL A 277 3.73 -6.66 41.02
N ILE A 278 4.39 -7.18 42.06
CA ILE A 278 4.36 -8.60 42.42
C ILE A 278 3.40 -8.73 43.59
N TRP A 279 2.36 -9.55 43.44
CA TRP A 279 1.45 -9.90 44.52
C TRP A 279 1.85 -11.25 45.13
N ASN A 280 1.91 -11.30 46.46
CA ASN A 280 2.18 -12.49 47.24
C ASN A 280 1.33 -12.50 48.51
N PRO A 281 0.66 -13.62 48.84
CA PRO A 281 -0.22 -13.71 50.02
C PRO A 281 0.51 -13.51 51.35
N SER A 282 1.81 -13.81 51.44
CA SER A 282 2.59 -13.64 52.67
C SER A 282 2.92 -12.18 53.02
N ALA A 283 2.85 -11.28 52.03
CA ALA A 283 3.10 -9.84 52.19
C ALA A 283 1.82 -9.00 52.21
N ALA A 284 0.67 -9.59 51.89
CA ALA A 284 -0.61 -8.90 51.81
C ALA A 284 -1.20 -8.69 53.22
N ALA A 285 -1.52 -7.44 53.58
CA ALA A 285 -2.30 -7.16 54.77
C ALA A 285 -3.73 -7.73 54.61
N ALA A 286 -4.36 -8.16 55.72
CA ALA A 286 -5.67 -8.84 55.73
C ALA A 286 -6.85 -8.07 55.08
N ASN A 287 -6.65 -6.81 54.66
CA ASN A 287 -7.65 -5.93 54.04
C ASN A 287 -7.35 -5.53 52.58
N ASP A 288 -6.42 -6.21 51.90
CA ASP A 288 -6.10 -5.90 50.51
C ASP A 288 -7.21 -6.40 49.56
N ILE A 289 -7.83 -5.46 48.82
CA ILE A 289 -9.08 -5.68 48.08
C ILE A 289 -8.89 -6.69 46.93
N GLY A 290 -7.70 -6.72 46.32
CA GLY A 290 -7.35 -7.66 45.26
C GLY A 290 -7.03 -9.09 45.75
N ALA A 291 -6.72 -9.25 47.04
CA ALA A 291 -6.29 -10.52 47.60
C ALA A 291 -7.42 -11.56 47.64
N ARG A 292 -8.69 -11.14 47.82
CA ARG A 292 -9.83 -12.07 47.93
C ARG A 292 -10.08 -12.85 46.64
N SER A 293 -10.04 -12.18 45.49
CA SER A 293 -10.22 -12.80 44.18
C SER A 293 -9.10 -13.79 43.86
N LEU A 294 -7.84 -13.41 44.15
CA LEU A 294 -6.67 -14.28 43.92
C LEU A 294 -6.59 -15.47 44.89
N ILE A 295 -6.98 -15.29 46.15
CA ILE A 295 -7.09 -16.38 47.13
C ILE A 295 -8.17 -17.38 46.70
N GLY A 296 -9.31 -16.90 46.18
CA GLY A 296 -10.37 -17.75 45.62
C GLY A 296 -9.93 -18.54 44.38
N MET A 297 -8.96 -18.02 43.62
CA MET A 297 -8.38 -18.65 42.42
C MET A 297 -7.22 -19.60 42.73
N GLN A 298 -6.88 -19.82 44.01
CA GLN A 298 -5.72 -20.61 44.44
C GLN A 298 -4.38 -20.11 43.87
N THR A 299 -4.28 -18.81 43.60
CA THR A 299 -3.05 -18.19 43.11
C THR A 299 -2.04 -18.04 44.26
N THR A 300 -0.83 -18.55 44.07
CA THR A 300 0.25 -18.46 45.07
C THR A 300 1.09 -17.21 44.90
N CYS A 301 1.31 -16.75 43.67
CA CYS A 301 2.01 -15.51 43.37
C CYS A 301 1.55 -14.98 42.00
N ALA A 302 1.55 -13.65 41.81
CA ALA A 302 1.19 -13.04 40.53
C ALA A 302 2.03 -11.79 40.23
N MET A 303 2.24 -11.51 38.95
CA MET A 303 2.83 -10.26 38.45
C MET A 303 1.82 -9.54 37.58
N TYR A 304 1.73 -8.23 37.76
CA TYR A 304 0.91 -7.35 36.93
C TYR A 304 1.78 -6.20 36.42
N ALA A 305 1.70 -5.92 35.11
CA ALA A 305 2.42 -4.82 34.48
C ALA A 305 1.47 -4.02 33.58
N PRO A 306 1.49 -2.68 33.64
CA PRO A 306 0.66 -1.87 32.76
C PRO A 306 1.20 -1.94 31.32
N LEU A 307 0.28 -2.06 30.37
CA LEU A 307 0.53 -1.84 28.95
C LEU A 307 0.31 -0.36 28.67
N SER A 308 1.32 0.46 28.96
CA SER A 308 1.28 1.89 28.73
C SER A 308 2.25 2.29 27.62
N TRP A 309 1.81 3.19 26.74
CA TRP A 309 2.68 3.82 25.76
C TRP A 309 2.43 5.33 25.75
N GLN A 310 3.50 6.11 25.97
CA GLN A 310 3.40 7.57 26.17
C GLN A 310 2.40 7.91 27.29
N ASN A 311 1.31 8.62 26.97
CA ASN A 311 0.26 8.97 27.92
C ASN A 311 -0.98 8.05 27.84
N GLU A 312 -0.97 7.06 26.94
CA GLU A 312 -2.07 6.12 26.80
C GLU A 312 -1.88 4.86 27.65
N ARG A 313 -2.96 4.51 28.36
CA ARG A 313 -3.06 3.32 29.21
C ARG A 313 -3.89 2.28 28.46
N LEU A 314 -3.22 1.39 27.73
CA LEU A 314 -3.84 0.45 26.79
C LEU A 314 -4.46 -0.75 27.49
N GLY A 315 -3.91 -1.17 28.63
CA GLY A 315 -4.32 -2.38 29.32
C GLY A 315 -3.34 -2.85 30.37
N VAL A 316 -3.46 -4.11 30.79
CA VAL A 316 -2.61 -4.76 31.79
C VAL A 316 -2.26 -6.16 31.34
N LEU A 317 -1.01 -6.53 31.57
CA LEU A 317 -0.49 -7.87 31.40
C LEU A 317 -0.38 -8.52 32.78
N CYS A 318 -0.88 -9.75 32.89
CA CYS A 318 -0.95 -10.49 34.14
C CYS A 318 -0.26 -11.85 33.96
N LEU A 319 0.52 -12.25 34.95
CA LEU A 319 1.08 -13.59 35.06
C LEU A 319 0.79 -14.13 36.44
N ASP A 320 0.37 -15.38 36.54
CA ASP A 320 0.12 -16.01 37.82
C ASP A 320 0.76 -17.40 37.90
N THR A 321 0.92 -17.89 39.12
CA THR A 321 1.35 -19.26 39.39
C THR A 321 0.58 -19.82 40.57
N ARG A 322 0.28 -21.12 40.50
CA ARG A 322 -0.33 -21.91 41.58
C ARG A 322 0.71 -22.80 42.27
N ARG A 323 1.96 -22.79 41.79
CA ARG A 323 3.05 -23.57 42.39
C ARG A 323 3.48 -22.97 43.73
N ALA A 324 3.86 -23.83 44.67
CA ALA A 324 4.27 -23.40 46.00
C ALA A 324 5.64 -22.68 45.97
N GLY A 325 5.75 -21.54 46.67
CA GLY A 325 6.99 -20.77 46.87
C GLY A 325 6.98 -19.36 46.26
N ASN A 326 8.01 -18.55 46.55
CA ASN A 326 8.21 -17.24 45.93
C ASN A 326 8.73 -17.42 44.50
N ALA A 327 7.81 -17.55 43.55
CA ALA A 327 8.13 -17.89 42.16
C ALA A 327 8.66 -16.71 41.31
N PHE A 328 8.46 -15.47 41.76
CA PHE A 328 8.82 -14.25 41.02
C PHE A 328 9.71 -13.33 41.86
N THR A 329 10.77 -12.84 41.24
CA THR A 329 11.76 -11.94 41.85
C THR A 329 11.62 -10.50 41.31
N SER A 330 12.34 -9.55 41.90
CA SER A 330 12.41 -8.18 41.39
C SER A 330 12.97 -8.12 39.96
N ASP A 331 13.87 -9.03 39.60
CA ASP A 331 14.48 -9.06 38.28
C ASP A 331 13.49 -9.62 37.24
N ASP A 332 12.67 -10.61 37.64
CA ASP A 332 11.56 -11.08 36.81
C ASP A 332 10.55 -9.96 36.53
N LEU A 333 10.24 -9.12 37.54
CA LEU A 333 9.36 -7.97 37.34
C LEU A 333 9.95 -6.94 36.38
N ARG A 334 11.26 -6.65 36.46
CA ARG A 334 11.95 -5.74 35.52
C ARG A 334 11.88 -6.27 34.09
N LEU A 335 12.13 -7.57 33.89
CA LEU A 335 12.00 -8.20 32.58
C LEU A 335 10.54 -8.18 32.10
N PHE A 336 9.58 -8.46 32.98
CA PHE A 336 8.15 -8.43 32.66
C PHE A 336 7.68 -7.03 32.24
N ILE A 337 8.15 -5.98 32.91
CA ILE A 337 7.92 -4.59 32.50
C ILE A 337 8.48 -4.32 31.11
N ALA A 338 9.70 -4.78 30.81
CA ALA A 338 10.31 -4.58 29.50
C ALA A 338 9.50 -5.28 28.38
N ILE A 339 9.03 -6.50 28.64
CA ILE A 339 8.14 -7.23 27.72
C ILE A 339 6.81 -6.48 27.56
N ALA A 340 6.21 -6.00 28.66
CA ALA A 340 4.97 -5.23 28.63
C ALA A 340 5.11 -3.95 27.77
N HIS A 341 6.27 -3.28 27.79
CA HIS A 341 6.54 -2.14 26.90
C HIS A 341 6.60 -2.53 25.42
N HIS A 342 7.26 -3.64 25.07
CA HIS A 342 7.27 -4.13 23.68
C HIS A 342 5.86 -4.48 23.20
N VAL A 343 5.10 -5.17 24.04
CA VAL A 343 3.71 -5.53 23.74
C VAL A 343 2.84 -4.27 23.59
N ALA A 344 2.99 -3.29 24.48
CA ALA A 344 2.26 -2.02 24.42
C ALA A 344 2.58 -1.26 23.11
N LEU A 345 3.86 -1.18 22.73
CA LEU A 345 4.28 -0.56 21.47
C LEU A 345 3.66 -1.26 20.25
N SER A 346 3.68 -2.60 20.20
CA SER A 346 3.10 -3.36 19.10
C SER A 346 1.58 -3.14 18.98
N ILE A 347 0.86 -3.17 20.11
CA ILE A 347 -0.58 -2.90 20.15
C ILE A 347 -0.88 -1.47 19.71
N TYR A 348 -0.12 -0.50 20.21
CA TYR A 348 -0.28 0.91 19.87
C TYR A 348 -0.05 1.15 18.37
N SER A 349 1.05 0.61 17.83
CA SER A 349 1.40 0.74 16.40
C SER A 349 0.33 0.13 15.48
N GLN A 350 -0.19 -1.04 15.83
CA GLN A 350 -1.27 -1.69 15.07
C GLN A 350 -2.56 -0.87 15.12
N ARG A 351 -2.95 -0.37 16.30
CA ARG A 351 -4.13 0.49 16.46
C ARG A 351 -4.01 1.78 15.65
N LEU A 352 -2.86 2.46 15.75
CA LEU A 352 -2.58 3.68 15.00
C LEU A 352 -2.64 3.44 13.49
N THR A 353 -2.04 2.34 13.02
CA THR A 353 -2.06 1.98 11.60
C THR A 353 -3.48 1.71 11.12
N HIS A 354 -4.28 0.98 11.90
CA HIS A 354 -5.68 0.72 11.59
C HIS A 354 -6.51 2.00 11.55
N ASP A 355 -6.35 2.89 12.52
CA ASP A 355 -7.08 4.17 12.57
C ASP A 355 -6.70 5.06 11.38
N LEU A 356 -5.41 5.15 11.03
CA LEU A 356 -4.94 5.87 9.84
C LEU A 356 -5.49 5.28 8.55
N GLN A 357 -5.55 3.95 8.44
CA GLN A 357 -6.13 3.28 7.28
C GLN A 357 -7.64 3.56 7.17
N ALA A 358 -8.37 3.47 8.28
CA ALA A 358 -9.79 3.75 8.32
C ALA A 358 -10.10 5.22 7.94
N GLN A 359 -9.31 6.17 8.45
CA GLN A 359 -9.43 7.59 8.09
C GLN A 359 -9.13 7.81 6.60
N ASN A 360 -8.07 7.22 6.07
CA ASN A 360 -7.73 7.34 4.64
C ASN A 360 -8.82 6.74 3.75
N GLN A 361 -9.38 5.58 4.11
CA GLN A 361 -10.48 4.97 3.37
C GLN A 361 -11.74 5.85 3.40
N LEU A 362 -12.10 6.41 4.55
CA LEU A 362 -13.23 7.34 4.66
C LEU A 362 -13.01 8.56 3.77
N LEU A 363 -11.83 9.16 3.84
CA LEU A 363 -11.47 10.31 3.02
C LEU A 363 -11.51 9.95 1.53
N GLN A 364 -10.97 8.81 1.12
CA GLN A 364 -11.07 8.32 -0.27
C GLN A 364 -12.51 8.19 -0.75
N ARG A 365 -13.41 7.66 0.10
CA ARG A 365 -14.85 7.56 -0.22
C ARG A 365 -15.48 8.93 -0.38
N LEU A 366 -15.21 9.87 0.53
CA LEU A 366 -15.73 11.24 0.45
C LEU A 366 -15.27 11.97 -0.81
N LEU A 367 -14.05 11.68 -1.29
CA LEU A 367 -13.50 12.34 -2.46
C LEU A 367 -13.85 11.67 -3.81
N THR A 368 -14.71 10.65 -3.81
CA THR A 368 -15.05 9.90 -5.04
C THR A 368 -15.71 10.76 -6.11
N HIS A 369 -16.46 11.78 -5.68
CA HIS A 369 -17.19 12.72 -6.53
C HIS A 369 -16.32 13.76 -7.25
N PHE A 370 -15.05 13.90 -6.84
CA PHE A 370 -14.12 14.83 -7.45
C PHE A 370 -13.25 14.14 -8.50
N SER A 371 -12.85 14.89 -9.54
CA SER A 371 -11.87 14.40 -10.51
C SER A 371 -10.56 13.97 -9.82
N PRO A 372 -9.79 13.01 -10.39
CA PRO A 372 -8.54 12.53 -9.77
C PRO A 372 -7.55 13.65 -9.42
N LYS A 373 -7.49 14.69 -10.27
CA LYS A 373 -6.62 15.86 -10.09
C LYS A 373 -7.06 16.73 -8.92
N VAL A 374 -8.37 16.99 -8.79
CA VAL A 374 -8.95 17.76 -7.68
C VAL A 374 -8.79 16.99 -6.37
N ARG A 375 -9.04 15.68 -6.38
CA ARG A 375 -8.84 14.79 -5.23
C ARG A 375 -7.41 14.83 -4.71
N GLN A 376 -6.41 14.74 -5.59
CA GLN A 376 -5.01 14.83 -5.20
C GLN A 376 -4.69 16.20 -4.56
N ARG A 377 -5.17 17.30 -5.13
CA ARG A 377 -4.96 18.64 -4.56
C ARG A 377 -5.66 18.83 -3.21
N LEU A 378 -6.88 18.32 -3.05
CA LEU A 378 -7.60 18.35 -1.77
C LEU A 378 -6.85 17.54 -0.70
N LEU A 379 -6.33 16.36 -1.06
CA LEU A 379 -5.47 15.55 -0.18
C LEU A 379 -4.20 16.31 0.23
N GLU A 380 -3.52 16.95 -0.73
CA GLU A 380 -2.32 17.75 -0.44
C GLU A 380 -2.61 18.96 0.46
N ARG A 381 -3.77 19.60 0.30
CA ARG A 381 -4.21 20.71 1.18
C ARG A 381 -4.59 20.22 2.57
N ALA A 382 -5.32 19.11 2.66
CA ALA A 382 -5.67 18.46 3.92
C ALA A 382 -4.41 18.06 4.71
N GLY A 383 -3.42 17.45 4.06
CA GLY A 383 -2.14 17.08 4.67
C GLY A 383 -1.32 18.27 5.19
N LYS A 384 -1.55 19.48 4.65
CA LYS A 384 -0.91 20.73 5.11
C LYS A 384 -1.75 21.51 6.13
N GLY A 385 -2.87 20.96 6.59
CA GLY A 385 -3.81 21.65 7.50
C GLY A 385 -4.50 22.87 6.88
N ARG A 386 -4.54 22.96 5.54
CA ARG A 386 -5.08 24.10 4.78
C ARG A 386 -6.46 23.85 4.19
N LEU A 387 -7.12 22.76 4.59
CA LEU A 387 -8.49 22.52 4.19
C LEU A 387 -9.41 23.40 5.05
N THR A 388 -9.81 24.54 4.51
CA THR A 388 -10.80 25.40 5.16
C THR A 388 -12.18 24.80 4.98
N LEU A 389 -12.67 24.12 6.01
CA LEU A 389 -14.05 23.65 6.10
C LEU A 389 -14.94 24.85 6.46
N GLY A 390 -15.68 25.36 5.48
CA GLY A 390 -16.57 26.51 5.59
C GLY A 390 -17.27 26.78 4.26
N GLY A 391 -18.29 27.64 4.26
CA GLY A 391 -18.93 28.10 3.02
C GLY A 391 -18.22 29.34 2.48
N GLU A 392 -17.76 29.28 1.24
CA GLU A 392 -17.25 30.45 0.50
C GLU A 392 -18.18 30.80 -0.67
N ARG A 393 -18.24 32.08 -1.03
CA ARG A 393 -18.97 32.55 -2.21
C ARG A 393 -18.00 32.54 -3.39
N SER A 394 -18.25 31.65 -4.35
CA SER A 394 -17.39 31.47 -5.52
C SER A 394 -18.19 31.62 -6.81
N GLU A 395 -17.55 32.17 -7.83
CA GLU A 395 -18.10 32.18 -9.19
C GLU A 395 -17.80 30.83 -9.84
N VAL A 396 -18.85 30.17 -10.36
CA VAL A 396 -18.78 28.80 -10.88
C VAL A 396 -19.64 28.66 -12.12
N SER A 397 -19.33 27.68 -12.95
CA SER A 397 -20.23 27.23 -14.03
C SER A 397 -20.89 25.91 -13.63
N ILE A 398 -22.21 25.87 -13.73
CA ILE A 398 -23.00 24.68 -13.45
C ILE A 398 -23.45 24.08 -14.78
N LEU A 399 -23.16 22.79 -14.97
CA LEU A 399 -23.63 22.00 -16.09
C LEU A 399 -24.68 21.02 -15.60
N PHE A 400 -25.82 20.99 -16.28
CA PHE A 400 -26.89 20.05 -16.02
C PHE A 400 -27.21 19.29 -17.31
N SER A 401 -27.29 17.96 -17.25
CA SER A 401 -27.79 17.15 -18.38
C SER A 401 -28.83 16.17 -17.91
N ASP A 402 -29.76 15.86 -18.81
CA ASP A 402 -30.93 15.01 -18.55
C ASP A 402 -31.26 14.21 -19.83
N ILE A 403 -31.82 13.01 -19.69
CA ILE A 403 -32.16 12.15 -20.83
C ILE A 403 -33.59 12.46 -21.27
N ARG A 404 -33.72 13.04 -22.46
CA ARG A 404 -35.05 13.36 -23.02
C ARG A 404 -35.88 12.10 -23.20
N GLY A 405 -37.04 12.06 -22.53
CA GLY A 405 -38.01 10.97 -22.66
C GLY A 405 -37.68 9.72 -21.84
N PHE A 406 -36.67 9.78 -20.96
CA PHE A 406 -36.26 8.66 -20.12
C PHE A 406 -37.40 8.03 -19.33
N THR A 407 -38.23 8.82 -18.66
CA THR A 407 -39.34 8.31 -17.84
C THR A 407 -40.29 7.40 -18.62
N ARG A 408 -40.51 7.68 -19.91
CA ARG A 408 -41.34 6.84 -20.77
C ARG A 408 -40.59 5.59 -21.21
N MET A 409 -39.30 5.70 -21.50
CA MET A 409 -38.45 4.59 -21.92
C MET A 409 -38.26 3.59 -20.78
N SER A 410 -37.91 4.04 -19.58
CA SER A 410 -37.67 3.21 -18.40
C SER A 410 -38.92 2.48 -17.93
N ALA A 411 -40.12 3.05 -18.13
CA ALA A 411 -41.39 2.38 -17.84
C ALA A 411 -41.65 1.12 -18.69
N THR A 412 -40.89 0.91 -19.77
CA THR A 412 -41.01 -0.26 -20.67
C THR A 412 -39.81 -1.21 -20.59
N MET A 413 -38.82 -0.91 -19.75
CA MET A 413 -37.62 -1.71 -19.55
C MET A 413 -37.71 -2.50 -18.24
N GLU A 414 -37.02 -3.63 -18.18
CA GLU A 414 -36.84 -4.33 -16.91
C GLU A 414 -35.94 -3.50 -15.97
N PRO A 415 -36.14 -3.57 -14.63
CA PRO A 415 -35.39 -2.77 -13.67
C PRO A 415 -33.87 -2.90 -13.80
N ASP A 416 -33.38 -4.13 -14.01
CA ASP A 416 -31.94 -4.40 -14.14
C ASP A 416 -31.35 -3.75 -15.40
N ASP A 417 -32.09 -3.78 -16.54
CA ASP A 417 -31.67 -3.15 -17.79
C ASP A 417 -31.61 -1.62 -17.67
N VAL A 418 -32.50 -1.00 -16.88
CA VAL A 418 -32.47 0.44 -16.61
C VAL A 418 -31.23 0.81 -15.81
N VAL A 419 -30.89 0.01 -14.80
CA VAL A 419 -29.70 0.23 -13.95
C VAL A 419 -28.42 0.09 -14.77
N ASP A 420 -28.31 -0.95 -15.59
CA ASP A 420 -27.13 -1.18 -16.43
C ASP A 420 -26.94 -0.06 -17.46
N MET A 421 -28.03 0.38 -18.10
CA MET A 421 -28.00 1.50 -19.04
C MET A 421 -27.59 2.81 -18.35
N LEU A 422 -28.16 3.11 -17.18
CA LEU A 422 -27.79 4.30 -16.41
C LEU A 422 -26.32 4.24 -15.96
N ASN A 423 -25.83 3.08 -15.53
CA ASN A 423 -24.42 2.92 -15.14
C ASN A 423 -23.48 3.18 -16.32
N ALA A 424 -23.78 2.65 -17.51
CA ALA A 424 -23.00 2.90 -18.71
C ALA A 424 -23.05 4.37 -19.14
N TYR A 425 -24.24 4.98 -19.12
CA TYR A 425 -24.45 6.40 -19.39
C TYR A 425 -23.65 7.29 -18.43
N PHE A 426 -23.82 7.12 -17.13
CA PHE A 426 -23.12 7.93 -16.14
C PHE A 426 -21.61 7.72 -16.20
N ALA A 427 -21.11 6.49 -16.42
CA ALA A 427 -19.68 6.25 -16.56
C ALA A 427 -19.08 7.08 -17.71
N ALA A 428 -19.74 7.12 -18.87
CA ALA A 428 -19.30 7.89 -20.02
C ALA A 428 -19.33 9.41 -19.76
N LEU A 429 -20.39 9.91 -19.12
CA LEU A 429 -20.53 11.33 -18.80
C LEU A 429 -19.52 11.79 -17.74
N VAL A 430 -19.35 11.01 -16.67
CA VAL A 430 -18.39 11.30 -15.59
C VAL A 430 -16.97 11.39 -16.14
N GLU A 431 -16.58 10.49 -17.06
CA GLU A 431 -15.27 10.55 -17.70
C GLU A 431 -15.08 11.85 -18.50
N ALA A 432 -16.09 12.25 -19.27
CA ALA A 432 -16.06 13.51 -20.04
C ALA A 432 -15.95 14.73 -19.12
N ILE A 433 -16.72 14.78 -18.03
CA ILE A 433 -16.68 15.87 -17.04
C ILE A 433 -15.30 15.95 -16.37
N PHE A 434 -14.75 14.82 -15.92
CA PHE A 434 -13.45 14.78 -15.25
C PHE A 434 -12.29 15.17 -16.17
N ARG A 435 -12.37 14.86 -17.47
CA ARG A 435 -11.37 15.26 -18.47
C ARG A 435 -11.25 16.79 -18.61
N CYS A 436 -12.35 17.50 -18.36
CA CYS A 436 -12.43 18.95 -18.36
C CYS A 436 -12.33 19.55 -16.95
N GLU A 437 -11.76 18.82 -15.98
CA GLU A 437 -11.56 19.27 -14.59
C GLU A 437 -12.85 19.63 -13.84
N GLY A 438 -14.02 19.17 -14.31
CA GLY A 438 -15.30 19.35 -13.62
C GLY A 438 -15.45 18.42 -12.41
N THR A 439 -16.29 18.83 -11.47
CA THR A 439 -16.69 18.06 -10.28
C THR A 439 -18.13 17.61 -10.42
N VAL A 440 -18.43 16.34 -10.21
CA VAL A 440 -19.81 15.84 -10.20
C VAL A 440 -20.39 16.09 -8.81
N ASP A 441 -21.44 16.91 -8.72
CA ASP A 441 -22.07 17.25 -7.44
C ASP A 441 -23.07 16.17 -7.02
N LYS A 442 -24.00 15.80 -7.92
CA LYS A 442 -24.92 14.68 -7.72
C LYS A 442 -25.56 14.16 -9.01
N PHE A 443 -26.13 12.98 -8.88
CA PHE A 443 -27.07 12.39 -9.84
C PHE A 443 -28.50 12.62 -9.36
N ILE A 444 -29.40 12.98 -10.26
CA ILE A 444 -30.82 13.28 -9.97
C ILE A 444 -31.68 12.46 -10.92
N GLY A 445 -31.95 11.20 -10.56
CA GLY A 445 -32.60 10.26 -11.48
C GLY A 445 -31.68 9.93 -12.66
N ASP A 446 -32.11 10.28 -13.88
CA ASP A 446 -31.35 10.21 -15.13
C ASP A 446 -30.52 11.46 -15.43
N ALA A 447 -30.62 12.49 -14.59
CA ALA A 447 -29.87 13.71 -14.74
C ALA A 447 -28.55 13.70 -13.95
N ILE A 448 -27.59 14.50 -14.42
CA ILE A 448 -26.32 14.77 -13.73
C ILE A 448 -26.13 16.27 -13.54
N LEU A 449 -25.61 16.66 -12.37
CA LEU A 449 -25.18 18.02 -12.08
C LEU A 449 -23.67 18.05 -11.86
N ALA A 450 -22.98 18.86 -12.65
CA ALA A 450 -21.56 19.10 -12.53
C ALA A 450 -21.26 20.58 -12.28
N VAL A 451 -20.20 20.84 -11.52
CA VAL A 451 -19.74 22.18 -11.17
C VAL A 451 -18.30 22.35 -11.63
N PHE A 452 -18.01 23.48 -12.26
CA PHE A 452 -16.70 23.90 -12.73
C PHE A 452 -16.30 25.18 -12.00
N GLY A 453 -15.01 25.29 -11.65
CA GLY A 453 -14.51 26.40 -10.80
C GLY A 453 -14.68 26.16 -9.29
N SER A 454 -15.03 24.94 -8.89
CA SER A 454 -15.09 24.50 -7.49
C SER A 454 -14.68 23.03 -7.39
N PRO A 455 -13.92 22.61 -6.36
CA PRO A 455 -13.48 23.37 -5.17
C PRO A 455 -12.20 24.21 -5.39
N ASP A 456 -11.58 24.10 -6.56
CA ASP A 456 -10.48 24.99 -6.97
C ASP A 456 -11.03 26.08 -7.91
N PRO A 457 -10.73 27.36 -7.66
CA PRO A 457 -11.06 28.42 -8.59
C PRO A 457 -10.36 28.18 -9.93
N ASP A 458 -11.12 28.24 -11.01
CA ASP A 458 -10.62 28.15 -12.39
C ASP A 458 -11.18 29.33 -13.20
N PRO A 459 -10.38 30.32 -13.60
CA PRO A 459 -10.84 31.44 -14.43
C PRO A 459 -11.51 30.99 -15.74
N GLU A 460 -11.14 29.80 -16.23
CA GLU A 460 -11.63 29.21 -17.48
C GLU A 460 -12.79 28.23 -17.23
N HIS A 461 -13.41 28.23 -16.03
CA HIS A 461 -14.44 27.27 -15.65
C HIS A 461 -15.61 27.19 -16.66
N HIS A 462 -15.95 28.32 -17.28
CA HIS A 462 -17.00 28.43 -18.29
C HIS A 462 -16.63 27.71 -19.59
N ARG A 463 -15.37 27.82 -20.04
CA ARG A 463 -14.86 27.15 -21.24
C ARG A 463 -14.75 25.65 -21.02
N GLN A 464 -14.31 25.25 -19.84
CA GLN A 464 -14.24 23.84 -19.45
C GLN A 464 -15.62 23.19 -19.39
N ALA A 465 -16.62 23.88 -18.83
CA ALA A 465 -18.00 23.40 -18.82
C ALA A 465 -18.54 23.18 -20.24
N LEU A 466 -18.24 24.09 -21.19
CA LEU A 466 -18.65 23.93 -22.58
C LEU A 466 -17.96 22.74 -23.27
N HIS A 467 -16.65 22.58 -23.07
CA HIS A 467 -15.92 21.43 -23.61
C HIS A 467 -16.44 20.11 -23.03
N ALA A 468 -16.76 20.07 -21.74
CA ALA A 468 -17.35 18.91 -21.11
C ALA A 468 -18.70 18.57 -21.75
N ALA A 469 -19.57 19.58 -21.97
CA ALA A 469 -20.87 19.37 -22.60
C ALA A 469 -20.74 18.73 -24.00
N LEU A 470 -19.79 19.21 -24.81
CA LEU A 470 -19.51 18.65 -26.14
C LEU A 470 -18.98 17.22 -26.05
N ALA A 471 -18.00 16.98 -25.16
CA ALA A 471 -17.45 15.65 -24.93
C ALA A 471 -18.50 14.65 -24.41
N MET A 472 -19.44 15.09 -23.57
CA MET A 472 -20.56 14.26 -23.12
C MET A 472 -21.46 13.84 -24.28
N GLN A 473 -21.79 14.78 -25.19
CA GLN A 473 -22.59 14.45 -26.39
C GLN A 473 -21.87 13.43 -27.28
N GLU A 474 -20.57 13.61 -27.52
CA GLU A 474 -19.76 12.67 -28.29
C GLU A 474 -19.64 11.29 -27.62
N ALA A 475 -19.59 11.26 -26.28
CA ALA A 475 -19.53 10.01 -25.53
C ALA A 475 -20.85 9.25 -25.62
N VAL A 476 -21.99 9.95 -25.51
CA VAL A 476 -23.32 9.35 -25.64
C VAL A 476 -23.56 8.81 -27.05
N GLN A 477 -23.06 9.47 -28.10
CA GLN A 477 -23.17 8.94 -29.48
C GLN A 477 -22.43 7.62 -29.71
N LYS A 478 -21.50 7.25 -28.82
CA LYS A 478 -20.70 6.02 -28.93
C LYS A 478 -21.27 4.86 -28.09
N LEU A 479 -22.24 5.14 -27.23
CA LEU A 479 -23.04 4.14 -26.51
C LEU A 479 -24.15 3.64 -27.43
#